data_AF-A0AAE0WGP2-F1
#
_entry.id   AF-A0AAE0WGP2-F1
#
_cell.length_a   1.000
_cell.length_b   1.000
_cell.length_c   1.000
_cell.angle_alpha   90.00
_cell.angle_beta   90.00
_cell.angle_gamma   90.00
#
_symmetry.space_group_name_H-M   'P 1'
#
loop_
_entity.id
_entity.type
_entity.pdbx_description
1 polymer ?
#
loop_
_entity_poly.entity_id
_entity_poly.type
_entity_poly.pdbx_seq_one_letter_code
_entity_poly.pdbx_strand_id
1 'polypeptide(L)'
;MVGKREIFSSGRTKSSTPSNNRRQSSNAQSNSRPSTSDLESGLYTQSNGNDAANGNTPGISHEAESQEARNVLSDGLDGDKPKLWRFRDAANTALEDQRREEMKEALMGGINRDNLEEFRKSDEELKGIKNKKVRKFYENQNESLNDWLEVDALVKAVADDVLESMDPDPDKDGDNERGGGLQQEGGNIHSFLPEDEKERRQTAEKKAKWAININVIANIALLAGKIAAVFSSGSLSLLASTVDSALDLLCTLIVWTTNRIVAWRLKTLQRKFPVGRRRLEPLGILVFSILMVVSFLQILQESVEKIMPLKGTADALPAIAVAAMGATILVKGIIWFGCTPIKTTQVQALAQDCKTDVIFNTLSLLFPFIGYKADIWWLDPVGAGLLSLFIIYDWSSTCFENITRLSGQACDPALEKKLLYLAYRFSPIVDGFKSLTAYHAGDGIWVEYDVLLKEDTKLHRSHDIAETLQYCAEGLDEVDRAFVTTDYSAGGPTGHAQDAG
;
A
#
# COMPACT_ATOMS: atom_id res chain seq x y z
N MET A 1 30.03 -54.54 -7.17
CA MET A 1 28.84 -54.74 -6.32
C MET A 1 27.84 -53.65 -6.70
N VAL A 2 27.16 -53.73 -7.85
CA VAL A 2 25.93 -54.50 -8.16
C VAL A 2 24.86 -54.35 -7.07
N GLY A 3 23.79 -53.64 -7.41
CA GLY A 3 22.60 -53.46 -6.57
C GLY A 3 21.44 -52.80 -7.33
N LYS A 4 21.09 -53.35 -8.50
CA LYS A 4 19.83 -53.12 -9.23
C LYS A 4 18.62 -53.52 -8.36
N ARG A 5 17.54 -52.74 -8.35
CA ARG A 5 16.17 -53.24 -8.22
C ARG A 5 15.20 -52.40 -9.05
N GLU A 6 14.61 -53.05 -10.04
CA GLU A 6 13.38 -52.65 -10.72
C GLU A 6 12.23 -53.60 -10.31
N ILE A 7 11.02 -53.15 -10.66
CA ILE A 7 9.78 -53.88 -11.01
C ILE A 7 8.71 -54.05 -9.90
N PHE A 8 7.59 -53.33 -10.05
CA PHE A 8 6.19 -53.81 -10.32
C PHE A 8 5.25 -52.57 -10.31
N SER A 9 4.71 -52.06 -11.44
CA SER A 9 3.53 -52.50 -12.22
C SER A 9 2.22 -52.67 -11.43
N SER A 10 1.26 -51.75 -11.61
CA SER A 10 -0.16 -52.03 -11.94
C SER A 10 -1.02 -50.75 -11.90
N GLY A 11 -1.93 -50.57 -12.87
CA GLY A 11 -3.14 -49.76 -12.69
C GLY A 11 -3.44 -48.69 -13.73
N ARG A 12 -3.96 -49.11 -14.89
CA ARG A 12 -4.52 -48.26 -15.96
C ARG A 12 -6.02 -48.00 -15.71
N THR A 13 -6.56 -46.95 -16.34
CA THR A 13 -7.99 -46.61 -16.60
C THR A 13 -8.66 -45.73 -15.53
N LYS A 14 -9.42 -44.66 -15.82
CA LYS A 14 -10.32 -44.37 -16.94
C LYS A 14 -10.62 -42.86 -17.05
N SER A 15 -10.80 -42.41 -18.28
CA SER A 15 -11.40 -41.14 -18.73
C SER A 15 -12.90 -41.03 -18.42
N SER A 16 -13.39 -39.84 -18.04
CA SER A 16 -14.76 -39.38 -18.35
C SER A 16 -15.01 -37.91 -17.99
N THR A 17 -15.11 -37.06 -19.02
CA THR A 17 -16.00 -35.88 -19.11
C THR A 17 -16.98 -36.20 -20.27
N PRO A 18 -18.09 -35.48 -20.51
CA PRO A 18 -18.70 -34.36 -19.79
C PRO A 18 -20.24 -34.50 -19.57
N SER A 19 -20.85 -33.64 -18.75
CA SER A 19 -22.30 -33.38 -18.88
C SER A 19 -22.67 -31.94 -18.59
N ASN A 20 -23.04 -31.28 -19.68
CA ASN A 20 -23.74 -30.01 -19.80
C ASN A 20 -25.11 -30.09 -19.10
N ASN A 21 -25.51 -29.09 -18.31
CA ASN A 21 -26.94 -28.91 -18.03
C ASN A 21 -27.33 -27.44 -17.80
N ARG A 22 -28.06 -26.95 -18.79
CA ARG A 22 -28.73 -25.65 -18.90
C ARG A 22 -30.11 -25.80 -18.27
N ARG A 23 -30.50 -24.96 -17.32
CA ARG A 23 -31.92 -24.77 -16.96
C ARG A 23 -32.26 -23.28 -16.88
N GLN A 24 -33.23 -22.92 -17.72
CA GLN A 24 -34.01 -21.69 -17.70
C GLN A 24 -34.93 -21.66 -16.47
N SER A 25 -35.16 -20.46 -15.93
CA SER A 25 -36.46 -20.10 -15.33
C SER A 25 -36.69 -18.60 -15.48
N SER A 26 -37.89 -18.28 -15.93
CA SER A 26 -38.43 -16.99 -16.38
C SER A 26 -39.03 -16.12 -15.27
N ASN A 27 -39.06 -14.81 -15.55
CA ASN A 27 -40.10 -13.78 -15.26
C ASN A 27 -40.56 -13.51 -13.81
N ALA A 28 -40.54 -12.24 -13.39
CA ALA A 28 -41.65 -11.28 -13.56
C ALA A 28 -41.40 -9.92 -12.86
N GLN A 29 -41.70 -8.81 -13.58
CA GLN A 29 -42.43 -7.56 -13.19
C GLN A 29 -42.03 -6.79 -11.90
N SER A 30 -42.10 -5.46 -11.77
CA SER A 30 -42.50 -4.29 -12.58
C SER A 30 -42.43 -3.04 -11.68
N ASN A 31 -42.38 -1.84 -12.27
CA ASN A 31 -42.73 -0.51 -11.70
C ASN A 31 -41.72 0.11 -10.70
N SER A 32 -41.46 1.42 -10.66
CA SER A 32 -42.00 2.62 -11.32
C SER A 32 -41.13 3.83 -10.92
N ARG A 33 -40.89 4.77 -11.85
CA ARG A 33 -40.43 6.14 -11.54
C ARG A 33 -41.59 7.01 -11.06
N PRO A 34 -41.29 8.16 -10.44
CA PRO A 34 -41.83 9.41 -11.00
C PRO A 34 -40.79 10.52 -11.16
N SER A 35 -41.21 11.52 -11.94
CA SER A 35 -40.49 12.67 -12.50
C SER A 35 -41.07 13.99 -12.00
N THR A 36 -40.23 15.02 -11.84
CA THR A 36 -40.49 16.49 -11.81
C THR A 36 -39.10 17.13 -12.05
N SER A 37 -38.73 17.88 -13.10
CA SER A 37 -39.27 19.14 -13.70
C SER A 37 -39.35 20.26 -12.64
N ASP A 38 -38.80 21.48 -12.73
CA ASP A 38 -38.25 22.32 -13.82
C ASP A 38 -37.36 23.47 -13.25
N LEU A 39 -36.79 24.28 -14.16
CA LEU A 39 -36.22 25.66 -14.04
C LEU A 39 -34.71 25.77 -13.72
N GLU A 40 -33.85 26.50 -14.42
CA GLU A 40 -33.93 27.35 -15.63
C GLU A 40 -32.49 27.71 -16.07
N SER A 41 -32.21 27.60 -17.38
CA SER A 41 -31.53 28.58 -18.26
C SER A 41 -30.10 29.12 -17.92
N GLY A 42 -29.15 29.25 -18.86
CA GLY A 42 -29.14 29.04 -20.30
C GLY A 42 -27.77 29.37 -20.94
N LEU A 43 -27.72 29.18 -22.26
CA LEU A 43 -26.75 29.69 -23.26
C LEU A 43 -25.34 29.03 -23.23
N TYR A 44 -24.88 28.26 -24.23
CA TYR A 44 -24.98 28.43 -25.68
C TYR A 44 -25.05 27.08 -26.45
N THR A 45 -26.00 27.04 -27.39
CA THR A 45 -26.07 26.35 -28.70
C THR A 45 -24.74 26.30 -29.47
N GLN A 46 -24.40 25.38 -30.38
CA GLN A 46 -25.10 24.56 -31.41
C GLN A 46 -23.97 23.65 -32.03
N SER A 47 -24.12 22.57 -32.79
CA SER A 47 -25.20 21.81 -33.43
C SER A 47 -24.57 20.46 -33.88
N ASN A 48 -25.08 19.31 -33.46
CA ASN A 48 -26.02 18.41 -34.16
C ASN A 48 -25.50 17.64 -35.40
N GLY A 49 -25.73 16.32 -35.35
CA GLY A 49 -25.76 15.39 -36.47
C GLY A 49 -26.05 13.95 -36.00
N ASN A 50 -27.31 13.66 -35.69
CA ASN A 50 -27.85 12.34 -35.34
C ASN A 50 -27.76 11.34 -36.50
N ASP A 51 -27.71 10.03 -36.20
CA ASP A 51 -28.83 9.14 -36.51
C ASP A 51 -28.71 7.77 -35.82
N ALA A 52 -29.87 7.26 -35.41
CA ALA A 52 -30.06 6.06 -34.62
C ALA A 52 -30.30 4.82 -35.50
N ALA A 53 -29.77 3.66 -35.08
CA ALA A 53 -30.33 2.36 -35.45
C ALA A 53 -30.14 1.36 -34.29
N ASN A 54 -31.26 0.81 -33.84
CA ASN A 54 -31.38 -0.16 -32.77
C ASN A 54 -31.47 -1.57 -33.37
N GLY A 55 -30.67 -2.52 -32.90
CA GLY A 55 -30.71 -3.92 -33.33
C GLY A 55 -29.89 -4.84 -32.41
N ASN A 56 -30.57 -5.65 -31.60
CA ASN A 56 -29.99 -6.76 -30.81
C ASN A 56 -29.34 -7.81 -31.73
N THR A 57 -28.15 -8.36 -31.41
CA THR A 57 -27.84 -9.76 -30.98
C THR A 57 -26.29 -9.93 -30.82
N PRO A 58 -25.73 -11.10 -30.41
CA PRO A 58 -25.00 -11.34 -29.16
C PRO A 58 -23.46 -11.23 -29.23
N GLY A 59 -22.81 -11.22 -28.05
CA GLY A 59 -21.38 -11.03 -27.84
C GLY A 59 -20.44 -11.85 -28.73
N ILE A 60 -19.52 -11.12 -29.37
CA ILE A 60 -18.38 -11.60 -30.13
C ILE A 60 -17.17 -10.78 -29.66
N SER A 61 -16.02 -11.45 -29.55
CA SER A 61 -14.74 -10.97 -29.00
C SER A 61 -14.33 -9.56 -29.46
N HIS A 62 -14.15 -8.65 -28.50
CA HIS A 62 -13.69 -7.26 -28.69
C HIS A 62 -12.32 -7.12 -29.40
N GLU A 63 -11.50 -8.18 -29.45
CA GLU A 63 -10.20 -8.20 -30.16
C GLU A 63 -10.32 -8.30 -31.69
N ALA A 64 -11.38 -8.94 -32.20
CA ALA A 64 -11.54 -9.16 -33.64
C ALA A 64 -12.08 -7.91 -34.37
N GLU A 65 -13.07 -7.22 -33.78
CA GLU A 65 -13.61 -5.97 -34.34
C GLU A 65 -12.63 -4.80 -34.23
N SER A 66 -11.74 -4.79 -33.23
CA SER A 66 -10.71 -3.76 -33.10
C SER A 66 -9.57 -3.94 -34.10
N GLN A 67 -9.22 -5.18 -34.49
CA GLN A 67 -8.30 -5.45 -35.60
C GLN A 67 -8.92 -5.15 -36.96
N GLU A 68 -10.20 -5.48 -37.17
CA GLU A 68 -10.87 -5.25 -38.45
C GLU A 68 -11.20 -3.76 -38.66
N ALA A 69 -11.55 -3.03 -37.60
CA ALA A 69 -11.69 -1.56 -37.64
C ALA A 69 -10.33 -0.84 -37.80
N ARG A 70 -9.23 -1.38 -37.27
CA ARG A 70 -7.86 -0.88 -37.50
C ARG A 70 -7.45 -1.00 -38.97
N ASN A 71 -7.77 -2.12 -39.62
CA ASN A 71 -7.46 -2.32 -41.04
C ASN A 71 -8.25 -1.38 -41.97
N VAL A 72 -9.47 -0.97 -41.59
CA VAL A 72 -10.31 -0.06 -42.39
C VAL A 72 -9.94 1.41 -42.17
N LEU A 73 -9.44 1.79 -40.99
CA LEU A 73 -8.98 3.15 -40.69
C LEU A 73 -7.55 3.42 -41.20
N SER A 74 -6.66 2.42 -41.24
CA SER A 74 -5.31 2.57 -41.81
C SER A 74 -5.32 2.77 -43.34
N ASP A 75 -6.29 2.19 -44.04
CA ASP A 75 -6.41 2.31 -45.50
C ASP A 75 -6.86 3.71 -45.97
N GLY A 76 -7.41 4.55 -45.08
CA GLY A 76 -7.99 5.86 -45.41
C GLY A 76 -7.02 7.05 -45.29
N LEU A 77 -5.96 6.94 -44.50
CA LEU A 77 -5.02 8.06 -44.20
C LEU A 77 -3.64 7.85 -44.84
N ASP A 78 -3.30 6.62 -45.20
CA ASP A 78 -1.97 6.23 -45.69
C ASP A 78 -1.83 6.33 -47.24
N GLY A 79 -2.80 6.98 -47.88
CA GLY A 79 -2.94 7.09 -49.34
C GLY A 79 -1.98 8.07 -50.03
N ASP A 80 -1.33 8.98 -49.28
CA ASP A 80 -0.55 10.09 -49.83
C ASP A 80 0.98 9.94 -49.67
N LYS A 81 1.47 8.90 -48.96
CA LYS A 81 2.91 8.65 -48.78
C LYS A 81 3.49 7.89 -50.00
N PRO A 82 4.58 8.36 -50.64
CA PRO A 82 5.18 7.65 -51.78
C PRO A 82 5.68 6.25 -51.38
N LYS A 83 5.58 5.25 -52.27
CA LYS A 83 5.87 3.82 -51.98
C LYS A 83 7.21 3.55 -51.27
N LEU A 84 8.24 4.34 -51.54
CA LEU A 84 9.55 4.21 -50.90
C LEU A 84 9.51 4.55 -49.40
N TRP A 85 8.69 5.55 -49.03
CA TRP A 85 8.49 5.96 -47.64
C TRP A 85 7.69 4.91 -46.89
N ARG A 86 6.56 4.45 -47.43
CA ARG A 86 5.77 3.33 -46.84
C ARG A 86 6.60 2.06 -46.62
N PHE A 87 7.50 1.73 -47.56
CA PHE A 87 8.42 0.60 -47.39
C PHE A 87 9.46 0.83 -46.29
N ARG A 88 10.01 2.04 -46.22
CA ARG A 88 10.98 2.44 -45.18
C ARG A 88 10.33 2.45 -43.79
N ASP A 89 9.11 2.94 -43.70
CA ASP A 89 8.35 3.02 -42.44
C ASP A 89 7.99 1.61 -41.99
N ALA A 90 7.43 0.77 -42.86
CA ALA A 90 7.18 -0.64 -42.57
C ALA A 90 8.46 -1.41 -42.14
N ALA A 91 9.60 -1.11 -42.77
CA ALA A 91 10.87 -1.72 -42.40
C ALA A 91 11.39 -1.24 -41.03
N ASN A 92 11.25 0.05 -40.71
CA ASN A 92 11.60 0.59 -39.39
C ASN A 92 10.70 -0.03 -38.32
N THR A 93 9.38 0.02 -38.51
CA THR A 93 8.35 -0.58 -37.64
C THR A 93 8.67 -2.04 -37.33
N ALA A 94 8.97 -2.86 -38.35
CA ALA A 94 9.33 -4.26 -38.18
C ALA A 94 10.63 -4.49 -37.39
N LEU A 95 11.66 -3.64 -37.61
CA LEU A 95 12.90 -3.70 -36.82
C LEU A 95 12.63 -3.34 -35.35
N GLU A 96 11.70 -2.43 -35.08
CA GLU A 96 11.34 -2.08 -33.71
C GLU A 96 10.58 -3.22 -33.03
N ASP A 97 9.62 -3.82 -33.73
CA ASP A 97 8.85 -4.97 -33.24
C ASP A 97 9.77 -6.13 -32.90
N GLN A 98 10.73 -6.44 -33.78
CA GLN A 98 11.70 -7.50 -33.53
C GLN A 98 12.52 -7.23 -32.26
N ARG A 99 13.00 -6.00 -32.06
CA ARG A 99 13.79 -5.64 -30.85
C ARG A 99 12.97 -5.80 -29.57
N ARG A 100 11.68 -5.42 -29.61
CA ARG A 100 10.77 -5.55 -28.46
C ARG A 100 10.54 -7.01 -28.11
N GLU A 101 10.23 -7.83 -29.12
CA GLU A 101 10.06 -9.28 -28.94
C GLU A 101 11.35 -9.93 -28.40
N GLU A 102 12.53 -9.55 -28.91
CA GLU A 102 13.81 -10.04 -28.37
C GLU A 102 14.00 -9.68 -26.89
N MET A 103 13.66 -8.45 -26.49
CA MET A 103 13.75 -8.02 -25.10
C MET A 103 12.74 -8.74 -24.22
N LYS A 104 11.51 -8.89 -24.70
CA LYS A 104 10.43 -9.63 -24.05
C LYS A 104 10.84 -11.09 -23.86
N GLU A 105 11.29 -11.78 -24.90
CA GLU A 105 11.76 -13.16 -24.80
C GLU A 105 12.89 -13.31 -23.77
N ALA A 106 13.85 -12.38 -23.73
CA ALA A 106 14.92 -12.39 -22.73
C ALA A 106 14.40 -12.18 -21.29
N LEU A 107 13.47 -11.23 -21.11
CA LEU A 107 12.80 -10.94 -19.83
C LEU A 107 11.78 -12.00 -19.41
N MET A 108 11.31 -12.86 -20.32
CA MET A 108 10.31 -13.90 -20.03
C MET A 108 10.94 -15.30 -19.92
N GLY A 109 11.98 -15.58 -20.70
CA GLY A 109 12.55 -16.93 -20.87
C GLY A 109 13.17 -17.56 -19.62
N GLY A 110 13.47 -16.78 -18.58
CA GLY A 110 13.98 -17.26 -17.29
C GLY A 110 12.92 -17.44 -16.21
N ILE A 111 11.65 -17.06 -16.46
CA ILE A 111 10.60 -17.11 -15.45
C ILE A 111 9.91 -18.48 -15.48
N ASN A 112 10.41 -19.42 -14.67
CA ASN A 112 9.74 -20.70 -14.43
C ASN A 112 9.10 -20.76 -13.04
N ARG A 113 7.79 -20.49 -13.02
CA ARG A 113 6.98 -20.38 -11.80
C ARG A 113 6.88 -21.71 -11.04
N ASP A 114 6.85 -22.83 -11.77
CA ASP A 114 6.66 -24.17 -11.21
C ASP A 114 7.89 -24.63 -10.42
N ASN A 115 9.10 -24.25 -10.86
CA ASN A 115 10.35 -24.61 -10.20
C ASN A 115 10.47 -24.03 -8.78
N LEU A 116 9.93 -22.83 -8.54
CA LEU A 116 10.01 -22.18 -7.22
C LEU A 116 9.05 -22.83 -6.21
N GLU A 117 7.87 -23.25 -6.67
CA GLU A 117 6.86 -23.92 -5.84
C GLU A 117 7.33 -25.29 -5.32
N GLU A 118 8.25 -25.97 -6.02
CA GLU A 118 8.83 -27.24 -5.55
C GLU A 118 9.55 -27.11 -4.19
N PHE A 119 10.09 -25.92 -3.89
CA PHE A 119 10.80 -25.67 -2.64
C PHE A 119 9.87 -25.26 -1.48
N ARG A 120 8.59 -25.03 -1.76
CA ARG A 120 7.62 -24.54 -0.78
C ARG A 120 7.25 -25.64 0.22
N LYS A 121 7.12 -25.26 1.49
CA LYS A 121 6.54 -26.13 2.53
C LYS A 121 5.07 -25.84 2.71
N SER A 122 4.24 -26.89 2.74
CA SER A 122 2.81 -26.70 2.98
C SER A 122 2.54 -26.30 4.44
N ASP A 123 1.41 -25.64 4.69
CA ASP A 123 1.01 -25.26 6.06
C ASP A 123 0.89 -26.46 7.00
N GLU A 124 0.54 -27.63 6.47
CA GLU A 124 0.48 -28.88 7.22
C GLU A 124 1.87 -29.38 7.60
N GLU A 125 2.83 -29.33 6.68
CA GLU A 125 4.22 -29.68 6.94
C GLU A 125 4.85 -28.73 7.98
N LEU A 126 4.61 -27.42 7.86
CA LEU A 126 5.10 -26.42 8.82
C LEU A 126 4.58 -26.67 10.24
N LYS A 127 3.29 -27.01 10.38
CA LYS A 127 2.69 -27.38 11.67
C LYS A 127 3.31 -28.66 12.24
N GLY A 128 3.71 -29.60 11.38
CA GLY A 128 4.40 -30.84 11.73
C GLY A 128 5.83 -30.64 12.26
N ILE A 129 6.50 -29.54 11.92
CA ILE A 129 7.87 -29.25 12.38
C ILE A 129 7.84 -28.86 13.86
N LYS A 130 8.40 -29.72 14.73
CA LYS A 130 8.43 -29.48 16.19
C LYS A 130 9.43 -28.40 16.62
N ASN A 131 10.52 -28.19 15.86
CA ASN A 131 11.55 -27.21 16.20
C ASN A 131 11.14 -25.81 15.71
N LYS A 132 10.91 -24.88 16.65
CA LYS A 132 10.49 -23.49 16.36
C LYS A 132 11.47 -22.75 15.45
N LYS A 133 12.78 -22.96 15.57
CA LYS A 133 13.78 -22.28 14.72
C LYS A 133 13.71 -22.77 13.27
N VAL A 134 13.58 -24.08 13.08
CA VAL A 134 13.46 -24.70 11.75
C VAL A 134 12.14 -24.32 11.09
N ARG A 135 11.04 -24.32 11.86
CA ARG A 135 9.75 -23.84 11.36
C ARG A 135 9.83 -22.40 10.87
N LYS A 136 10.39 -21.51 11.69
CA LYS A 136 10.57 -20.10 11.32
C LYS A 136 11.44 -19.92 10.07
N PHE A 137 12.46 -20.76 9.90
CA PHE A 137 13.28 -20.75 8.68
C PHE A 137 12.45 -21.05 7.42
N TYR A 138 11.61 -22.10 7.45
CA TYR A 138 10.75 -22.44 6.32
C TYR A 138 9.59 -21.46 6.12
N GLU A 139 9.07 -20.86 7.19
CA GLU A 139 8.10 -19.75 7.11
C GLU A 139 8.72 -18.57 6.34
N ASN A 140 9.92 -18.13 6.73
CA ASN A 140 10.64 -17.07 6.03
C ASN A 140 10.98 -17.43 4.58
N GLN A 141 11.33 -18.70 4.30
CA GLN A 141 11.57 -19.18 2.94
C GLN A 141 10.29 -19.08 2.09
N ASN A 142 9.16 -19.53 2.60
CA ASN A 142 7.87 -19.43 1.91
C ASN A 142 7.48 -17.97 1.65
N GLU A 143 7.77 -17.06 2.59
CA GLU A 143 7.58 -15.61 2.38
C GLU A 143 8.44 -15.09 1.24
N SER A 144 9.75 -15.39 1.22
CA SER A 144 10.62 -15.00 0.09
C SER A 144 10.19 -15.59 -1.25
N LEU A 145 9.67 -16.82 -1.27
CA LEU A 145 9.11 -17.42 -2.48
C LEU A 145 7.88 -16.65 -2.98
N ASN A 146 7.01 -16.19 -2.08
CA ASN A 146 5.88 -15.34 -2.46
C ASN A 146 6.36 -14.01 -3.07
N ASP A 147 7.37 -13.39 -2.47
CA ASP A 147 7.95 -12.14 -2.96
C ASP A 147 8.52 -12.30 -4.38
N TRP A 148 9.20 -13.41 -4.65
CA TRP A 148 9.75 -13.71 -5.98
C TRP A 148 8.65 -13.99 -7.02
N LEU A 149 7.59 -14.71 -6.63
CA LEU A 149 6.44 -14.96 -7.49
C LEU A 149 5.67 -13.67 -7.82
N GLU A 150 5.60 -12.74 -6.88
CA GLU A 150 5.03 -11.40 -7.10
C GLU A 150 5.87 -10.62 -8.12
N VAL A 151 7.20 -10.58 -7.93
CA VAL A 151 8.12 -9.94 -8.88
C VAL A 151 7.98 -10.55 -10.27
N ASP A 152 7.96 -11.87 -10.38
CA ASP A 152 7.81 -12.58 -11.66
C ASP A 152 6.47 -12.25 -12.34
N ALA A 153 5.38 -12.21 -11.58
CA ALA A 153 4.06 -11.84 -12.11
C ALA A 153 4.03 -10.38 -12.58
N LEU A 154 4.69 -9.49 -11.83
CA LEU A 154 4.75 -8.07 -12.14
C LEU A 154 5.58 -7.80 -13.40
N VAL A 155 6.77 -8.39 -13.51
CA VAL A 155 7.61 -8.28 -14.71
C VAL A 155 6.84 -8.79 -15.93
N LYS A 156 6.10 -9.90 -15.80
CA LYS A 156 5.25 -10.43 -16.88
C LYS A 156 4.12 -9.47 -17.28
N ALA A 157 3.47 -8.83 -16.32
CA ALA A 157 2.33 -7.96 -16.58
C ALA A 157 2.74 -6.57 -17.12
N VAL A 158 3.83 -6.02 -16.59
CA VAL A 158 4.24 -4.63 -16.84
C VAL A 158 5.20 -4.52 -18.02
N ALA A 159 6.14 -5.46 -18.19
CA ALA A 159 7.14 -5.33 -19.24
C ALA A 159 6.55 -5.32 -20.66
N ASP A 160 5.44 -6.04 -20.88
CA ASP A 160 4.77 -6.08 -22.18
C ASP A 160 4.19 -4.70 -22.54
N ASP A 161 3.37 -4.14 -21.65
CA ASP A 161 2.71 -2.84 -21.88
C ASP A 161 3.71 -1.68 -21.93
N VAL A 162 4.75 -1.72 -21.09
CA VAL A 162 5.82 -0.71 -21.11
C VAL A 162 6.52 -0.72 -22.47
N LEU A 163 6.95 -1.88 -22.96
CA LEU A 163 7.61 -1.99 -24.27
C LEU A 163 6.66 -1.63 -25.43
N GLU A 164 5.36 -1.93 -25.31
CA GLU A 164 4.36 -1.51 -26.30
C GLU A 164 4.12 0.00 -26.32
N SER A 165 4.28 0.67 -25.17
CA SER A 165 4.11 2.11 -25.01
C SER A 165 5.31 2.96 -25.46
N MET A 166 6.46 2.33 -25.75
CA MET A 166 7.65 3.02 -26.26
C MET A 166 7.48 3.47 -27.71
N ASP A 167 7.87 4.71 -27.98
CA ASP A 167 7.78 5.40 -29.29
C ASP A 167 6.41 5.25 -29.99
N PRO A 168 5.38 5.99 -29.52
CA PRO A 168 4.00 5.84 -30.00
C PRO A 168 3.80 6.24 -31.47
N ASP A 169 4.74 7.02 -32.04
CA ASP A 169 4.73 7.55 -33.41
C ASP A 169 6.12 7.33 -34.06
N PRO A 170 6.43 6.08 -34.48
CA PRO A 170 7.75 5.72 -35.00
C PRO A 170 8.09 6.40 -36.33
N ASP A 171 7.07 6.64 -37.16
CA ASP A 171 7.21 7.23 -38.50
C ASP A 171 7.08 8.76 -38.50
N LYS A 172 6.73 9.34 -37.35
CA LYS A 172 6.72 10.79 -37.06
C LYS A 172 5.74 11.55 -37.94
N ASP A 173 4.61 10.92 -38.23
CA ASP A 173 3.57 11.51 -39.04
C ASP A 173 2.55 12.31 -38.20
N GLY A 174 2.68 12.24 -36.87
CA GLY A 174 1.85 12.95 -35.90
C GLY A 174 0.67 12.12 -35.38
N ASP A 175 0.46 10.92 -35.92
CA ASP A 175 -0.55 9.97 -35.46
C ASP A 175 0.12 8.92 -34.54
N ASN A 176 -0.37 8.81 -33.31
CA ASN A 176 0.12 7.77 -32.39
C ASN A 176 -0.47 6.42 -32.81
N GLU A 177 0.17 5.75 -33.76
CA GLU A 177 -0.19 4.40 -34.22
C GLU A 177 -0.02 3.35 -33.12
N ARG A 178 0.90 3.61 -32.19
CA ARG A 178 1.24 2.74 -31.07
C ARG A 178 0.86 3.43 -29.77
N GLY A 179 0.11 2.76 -28.91
CA GLY A 179 -0.28 3.28 -27.63
C GLY A 179 -0.63 2.15 -26.69
N GLY A 180 0.31 1.82 -25.79
CA GLY A 180 0.08 0.91 -24.68
C GLY A 180 -0.92 1.50 -23.69
N GLY A 181 -1.44 0.67 -22.79
CA GLY A 181 -2.38 1.14 -21.78
C GLY A 181 -1.77 2.22 -20.89
N LEU A 182 -0.47 2.15 -20.59
CA LEU A 182 0.24 3.14 -19.77
C LEU A 182 0.11 4.56 -20.33
N GLN A 183 0.09 4.73 -21.66
CA GLN A 183 -0.12 6.03 -22.31
C GLN A 183 -1.54 6.56 -22.08
N GLN A 184 -2.55 5.67 -22.12
CA GLN A 184 -3.96 6.01 -21.95
C GLN A 184 -4.29 6.32 -20.48
N GLU A 185 -3.58 5.67 -19.56
CA GLU A 185 -3.73 5.81 -18.11
C GLU A 185 -2.82 6.88 -17.49
N GLY A 186 -1.98 7.54 -18.31
CA GLY A 186 -1.07 8.61 -17.88
C GLY A 186 0.06 8.12 -16.97
N GLY A 187 0.59 6.93 -17.21
CA GLY A 187 1.70 6.31 -16.46
C GLY A 187 1.28 5.69 -15.13
N ASN A 188 0.00 5.48 -14.89
CA ASN A 188 -0.48 4.89 -13.65
C ASN A 188 -0.35 3.35 -13.66
N ILE A 189 0.72 2.83 -13.07
CA ILE A 189 1.01 1.37 -13.03
C ILE A 189 -0.09 0.56 -12.34
N HIS A 190 -0.84 1.17 -11.41
CA HIS A 190 -1.85 0.47 -10.62
C HIS A 190 -2.97 -0.17 -11.46
N SER A 191 -3.25 0.33 -12.65
CA SER A 191 -4.22 -0.27 -13.58
C SER A 191 -3.68 -1.45 -14.38
N PHE A 192 -2.38 -1.69 -14.36
CA PHE A 192 -1.72 -2.82 -15.03
C PHE A 192 -1.49 -4.00 -14.09
N LEU A 193 -1.70 -3.81 -12.79
CA LEU A 193 -1.59 -4.88 -11.81
C LEU A 193 -2.68 -5.95 -12.03
N PRO A 194 -2.41 -7.22 -11.67
CA PRO A 194 -3.43 -8.27 -11.64
C PRO A 194 -4.67 -7.85 -10.82
N GLU A 195 -5.88 -8.22 -11.27
CA GLU A 195 -7.14 -7.81 -10.62
C GLU A 195 -7.25 -8.25 -9.15
N ASP A 196 -6.72 -9.43 -8.82
CA ASP A 196 -6.64 -9.93 -7.45
C ASP A 196 -5.80 -9.03 -6.54
N GLU A 197 -4.69 -8.49 -7.06
CA GLU A 197 -3.82 -7.58 -6.33
C GLU A 197 -4.45 -6.18 -6.19
N LYS A 198 -5.12 -5.68 -7.26
CA LYS A 198 -5.91 -4.43 -7.19
C LYS A 198 -7.01 -4.50 -6.14
N GLU A 199 -7.79 -5.57 -6.13
CA GLU A 199 -8.88 -5.77 -5.17
C GLU A 199 -8.35 -5.82 -3.73
N ARG A 200 -7.21 -6.51 -3.52
CA ARG A 200 -6.54 -6.59 -2.22
C ARG A 200 -6.11 -5.21 -1.73
N ARG A 201 -5.41 -4.43 -2.56
CA ARG A 201 -4.94 -3.07 -2.23
C ARG A 201 -6.10 -2.12 -1.96
N GLN A 202 -7.13 -2.11 -2.81
CA GLN A 202 -8.32 -1.29 -2.60
C GLN A 202 -9.07 -1.67 -1.31
N THR A 203 -9.16 -2.96 -1.00
CA THR A 203 -9.82 -3.43 0.21
C THR A 203 -9.05 -3.02 1.47
N ALA A 204 -7.73 -3.10 1.45
CA ALA A 204 -6.87 -2.64 2.53
C ALA A 204 -7.03 -1.12 2.77
N GLU A 205 -6.99 -0.30 1.71
CA GLU A 205 -7.22 1.13 1.81
C GLU A 205 -8.61 1.48 2.36
N LYS A 206 -9.66 0.81 1.86
CA LYS A 206 -11.05 1.03 2.32
C LYS A 206 -11.18 0.69 3.80
N LYS A 207 -10.59 -0.43 4.24
CA LYS A 207 -10.56 -0.84 5.65
C LYS A 207 -9.82 0.19 6.50
N ALA A 208 -8.66 0.67 6.06
CA ALA A 208 -7.91 1.69 6.77
C ALA A 208 -8.70 3.00 6.92
N LYS A 209 -9.28 3.52 5.84
CA LYS A 209 -10.13 4.73 5.85
C LYS A 209 -11.34 4.56 6.77
N TRP A 210 -11.97 3.39 6.74
CA TRP A 210 -13.12 3.07 7.59
C TRP A 210 -12.73 3.03 9.08
N ALA A 211 -11.62 2.38 9.42
CA ALA A 211 -11.10 2.31 10.78
C ALA A 211 -10.78 3.70 11.36
N ILE A 212 -10.09 4.55 10.57
CA ILE A 212 -9.77 5.93 10.98
C ILE A 212 -11.06 6.73 11.21
N ASN A 213 -12.04 6.67 10.29
CA ASN A 213 -13.29 7.39 10.45
C ASN A 213 -14.08 6.94 11.68
N ILE A 214 -14.13 5.64 11.97
CA ILE A 214 -14.81 5.13 13.17
C ILE A 214 -14.13 5.63 14.43
N ASN A 215 -12.81 5.61 14.47
CA ASN A 215 -12.07 6.10 15.63
C ASN A 215 -12.35 7.58 15.89
N VAL A 216 -12.37 8.43 14.85
CA VAL A 216 -12.77 9.85 14.97
C VAL A 216 -14.16 9.97 15.56
N ILE A 217 -15.15 9.26 15.02
CA ILE A 217 -16.54 9.32 15.52
C ILE A 217 -16.62 8.86 16.97
N ALA A 218 -15.90 7.80 17.34
CA ALA A 218 -15.88 7.27 18.69
C ALA A 218 -15.23 8.25 19.69
N ASN A 219 -14.10 8.87 19.33
CA ASN A 219 -13.46 9.88 20.17
C ASN A 219 -14.33 11.13 20.33
N ILE A 220 -15.07 11.55 19.29
CA ILE A 220 -16.07 12.63 19.40
C ILE A 220 -17.18 12.24 20.39
N ALA A 221 -17.72 11.02 20.26
CA ALA A 221 -18.79 10.53 21.14
C ALA A 221 -18.34 10.42 22.61
N LEU A 222 -17.13 9.91 22.84
CA LEU A 222 -16.52 9.82 24.18
C LEU A 222 -16.33 11.21 24.80
N LEU A 223 -15.81 12.18 24.03
CA LEU A 223 -15.63 13.54 24.50
C LEU A 223 -16.99 14.19 24.83
N ALA A 224 -17.98 14.06 23.96
CA ALA A 224 -19.32 14.59 24.20
C ALA A 224 -19.96 14.01 25.47
N GLY A 225 -19.80 12.70 25.70
CA GLY A 225 -20.26 12.03 26.92
C GLY A 225 -19.58 12.57 28.18
N LYS A 226 -18.25 12.77 28.14
CA LYS A 226 -17.50 13.36 29.26
C LYS A 226 -17.89 14.81 29.54
N ILE A 227 -18.06 15.62 28.50
CA ILE A 227 -18.53 17.02 28.62
C ILE A 227 -19.91 17.05 29.30
N ALA A 228 -20.85 16.20 28.89
CA ALA A 228 -22.16 16.12 29.52
C ALA A 228 -22.07 15.72 31.00
N ALA A 229 -21.15 14.80 31.35
CA ALA A 229 -20.89 14.41 32.73
C ALA A 229 -20.29 15.55 33.57
N VAL A 230 -19.40 16.37 33.00
CA VAL A 230 -18.84 17.57 33.66
C VAL A 230 -19.93 18.57 33.98
N PHE A 231 -20.80 18.90 33.01
CA PHE A 231 -21.89 19.85 33.24
C PHE A 231 -22.90 19.37 34.30
N SER A 232 -23.10 18.06 34.40
CA SER A 232 -24.02 17.48 35.39
C SER A 232 -23.40 17.39 36.79
N SER A 233 -22.09 17.16 36.89
CA SER A 233 -21.41 16.86 38.16
C SER A 233 -20.66 18.06 38.76
N GLY A 234 -20.27 19.07 37.97
CA GLY A 234 -19.51 20.24 38.43
C GLY A 234 -18.12 19.92 39.02
N SER A 235 -17.60 18.70 38.83
CA SER A 235 -16.38 18.23 39.48
C SER A 235 -15.12 18.68 38.71
N LEU A 236 -14.16 19.27 39.44
CA LEU A 236 -12.85 19.64 38.92
C LEU A 236 -12.06 18.43 38.40
N SER A 237 -12.22 17.26 39.03
CA SER A 237 -11.57 16.02 38.58
C SER A 237 -12.14 15.51 37.25
N LEU A 238 -13.43 15.71 36.99
CA LEU A 238 -14.03 15.36 35.69
C LEU A 238 -13.65 16.36 34.59
N LEU A 239 -13.42 17.62 34.94
CA LEU A 239 -12.93 18.63 34.00
C LEU A 239 -11.55 18.25 33.47
N ALA A 240 -10.62 17.86 34.36
CA ALA A 240 -9.29 17.39 33.97
C ALA A 240 -9.37 16.17 33.01
N SER A 241 -10.15 15.14 33.36
CA SER A 241 -10.35 13.97 32.49
C SER A 241 -11.02 14.27 31.15
N THR A 242 -11.73 15.40 31.05
CA THR A 242 -12.35 15.87 29.80
C THR A 242 -11.36 16.61 28.91
N VAL A 243 -10.44 17.38 29.51
CA VAL A 243 -9.31 17.99 28.80
C VAL A 243 -8.44 16.92 28.16
N ASP A 244 -8.15 15.84 28.89
CA ASP A 244 -7.39 14.69 28.35
C ASP A 244 -8.06 14.11 27.10
N SER A 245 -9.35 13.80 27.15
CA SER A 245 -10.07 13.30 25.98
C SER A 245 -10.25 14.33 24.86
N ALA A 246 -10.16 15.63 25.16
CA ALA A 246 -10.15 16.67 24.14
C ALA A 246 -8.80 16.70 23.40
N LEU A 247 -7.69 16.48 24.11
CA LEU A 247 -6.36 16.32 23.51
C LEU A 247 -6.30 15.06 22.64
N ASP A 248 -6.86 13.93 23.09
CA ASP A 248 -6.98 12.71 22.28
C ASP A 248 -7.76 12.95 20.98
N LEU A 249 -8.89 13.67 21.08
CA LEU A 249 -9.70 14.01 19.92
C LEU A 249 -8.95 14.93 18.96
N LEU A 250 -8.27 15.95 19.48
CA LEU A 250 -7.46 16.87 18.68
C LEU A 250 -6.37 16.11 17.92
N CYS A 251 -5.71 15.17 18.58
CA CYS A 251 -4.71 14.30 17.98
C CYS A 251 -5.30 13.41 16.88
N THR A 252 -6.43 12.76 17.16
CA THR A 252 -7.16 11.93 16.18
C THR A 252 -7.58 12.77 14.96
N LEU A 253 -8.01 14.01 15.19
CA LEU A 253 -8.39 14.95 14.15
C LEU A 253 -7.18 15.38 13.32
N ILE A 254 -6.00 15.54 13.90
CA ILE A 254 -4.74 15.82 13.17
C ILE A 254 -4.40 14.64 12.25
N VAL A 255 -4.47 13.40 12.74
CA VAL A 255 -4.22 12.20 11.91
C VAL A 255 -5.26 12.09 10.79
N TRP A 256 -6.54 12.30 11.11
CA TRP A 256 -7.62 12.27 10.13
C TRP A 256 -7.50 13.37 9.08
N THR A 257 -7.20 14.61 9.49
CA THR A 257 -6.99 15.74 8.55
C THR A 257 -5.77 15.50 7.69
N THR A 258 -4.67 14.98 8.23
CA THR A 258 -3.48 14.59 7.46
C THR A 258 -3.83 13.57 6.39
N ASN A 259 -4.51 12.49 6.75
CA ASN A 259 -4.97 11.49 5.79
C ASN A 259 -5.92 12.11 4.75
N ARG A 260 -6.88 12.93 5.20
CA ARG A 260 -7.85 13.58 4.32
C ARG A 260 -7.18 14.53 3.33
N ILE A 261 -6.14 15.26 3.74
CA ILE A 261 -5.35 16.17 2.89
C ILE A 261 -4.52 15.38 1.87
N VAL A 262 -3.96 14.25 2.27
CA VAL A 262 -3.28 13.32 1.34
C VAL A 262 -4.28 12.79 0.31
N ALA A 263 -5.50 12.44 0.73
CA ALA A 263 -6.55 11.90 -0.12
C ALA A 263 -7.28 12.95 -0.99
N TRP A 264 -7.42 14.20 -0.53
CA TRP A 264 -8.09 15.28 -1.27
C TRP A 264 -7.17 15.87 -2.34
N ARG A 265 -7.23 15.24 -3.52
CA ARG A 265 -6.70 15.78 -4.78
C ARG A 265 -7.39 17.09 -5.15
N LEU A 266 -6.79 18.23 -4.78
CA LEU A 266 -6.87 19.42 -5.64
C LEU A 266 -5.63 19.46 -6.54
N LYS A 267 -5.86 19.51 -7.86
CA LYS A 267 -4.86 19.73 -8.91
C LYS A 267 -3.85 20.84 -8.55
N THR A 268 -4.29 21.86 -7.81
CA THR A 268 -3.47 22.99 -7.35
C THR A 268 -2.27 22.59 -6.48
N LEU A 269 -2.38 21.53 -5.67
CA LEU A 269 -1.28 21.07 -4.81
C LEU A 269 -0.30 20.12 -5.53
N GLN A 270 -0.69 19.47 -6.64
CA GLN A 270 0.24 18.63 -7.42
C GLN A 270 1.41 19.45 -8.00
N ARG A 271 1.19 20.73 -8.33
CA ARG A 271 2.26 21.65 -8.75
C ARG A 271 3.24 22.02 -7.65
N LYS A 272 2.83 21.97 -6.37
CA LYS A 272 3.71 22.28 -5.23
C LYS A 272 4.51 21.08 -4.75
N PHE A 273 3.92 19.88 -4.83
CA PHE A 273 4.54 18.63 -4.41
C PHE A 273 4.51 17.60 -5.56
N PRO A 274 5.49 17.65 -6.49
CA PRO A 274 5.51 16.80 -7.67
C PRO A 274 5.79 15.33 -7.35
N VAL A 275 6.45 15.03 -6.21
CA VAL A 275 6.86 13.66 -5.84
C VAL A 275 5.89 12.98 -4.87
N GLY A 276 4.61 13.35 -4.94
CA GLY A 276 3.56 12.75 -4.10
C GLY A 276 3.53 13.27 -2.67
N ARG A 277 2.45 12.91 -1.95
CA ARG A 277 2.11 13.44 -0.62
C ARG A 277 2.25 12.41 0.51
N ARG A 278 2.63 11.17 0.22
CA ARG A 278 2.82 10.08 1.20
C ARG A 278 3.83 10.46 2.30
N ARG A 279 4.76 11.37 2.01
CA ARG A 279 5.70 11.99 2.98
C ARG A 279 5.05 12.77 4.13
N LEU A 280 3.80 13.20 4.00
CA LEU A 280 3.09 13.90 5.06
C LEU A 280 2.51 12.95 6.12
N GLU A 281 2.37 11.67 5.81
CA GLU A 281 1.74 10.70 6.70
C GLU A 281 2.57 10.47 7.98
N PRO A 282 3.90 10.23 7.91
CA PRO A 282 4.73 10.12 9.11
C PRO A 282 4.80 11.42 9.91
N LEU A 283 4.64 12.59 9.28
CA LEU A 283 4.60 13.87 10.00
C LEU A 283 3.38 13.98 10.92
N GLY A 284 2.22 13.45 10.51
CA GLY A 284 1.04 13.37 11.36
C GLY A 284 1.29 12.51 12.60
N ILE A 285 1.92 11.34 12.39
CA ILE A 285 2.29 10.41 13.48
C ILE A 285 3.35 11.04 14.40
N LEU A 286 4.30 11.80 13.84
CA LEU A 286 5.33 12.51 14.58
C LEU A 286 4.74 13.57 15.52
N VAL A 287 3.89 14.46 14.98
CA VAL A 287 3.20 15.49 15.78
C VAL A 287 2.36 14.84 16.87
N PHE A 288 1.65 13.76 16.54
CA PHE A 288 0.87 13.01 17.49
C PHE A 288 1.72 12.43 18.63
N SER A 289 2.83 11.77 18.29
CA SER A 289 3.75 11.18 19.27
C SER A 289 4.30 12.22 20.25
N ILE A 290 4.64 13.43 19.76
CA ILE A 290 5.12 14.53 20.60
C ILE A 290 4.03 14.99 21.58
N LEU A 291 2.79 15.16 21.11
CA LEU A 291 1.67 15.55 21.98
C LEU A 291 1.42 14.51 23.07
N MET A 292 1.48 13.22 22.73
CA MET A 292 1.32 12.13 23.70
C MET A 292 2.42 12.16 24.77
N VAL A 293 3.68 12.31 24.37
CA VAL A 293 4.79 12.44 25.34
C VAL A 293 4.58 13.63 26.28
N VAL A 294 4.16 14.79 25.76
CA VAL A 294 3.88 15.98 26.58
C VAL A 294 2.73 15.73 27.58
N SER A 295 1.63 15.12 27.14
CA SER A 295 0.50 14.80 28.02
C SER A 295 0.92 13.85 29.15
N PHE A 296 1.68 12.81 28.85
CA PHE A 296 2.14 11.86 29.88
C PHE A 296 3.23 12.43 30.79
N LEU A 297 4.01 13.42 30.34
CA LEU A 297 4.90 14.18 31.22
C LEU A 297 4.12 15.01 32.25
N GLN A 298 2.98 15.58 31.88
CA GLN A 298 2.10 16.29 32.82
C GLN A 298 1.53 15.34 33.88
N ILE A 299 1.02 14.17 33.45
CA ILE A 299 0.53 13.14 34.38
C ILE A 299 1.64 12.66 35.32
N LEU A 300 2.87 12.49 34.81
CA LEU A 300 4.03 12.15 35.62
C LEU A 300 4.33 13.24 36.66
N GLN A 301 4.28 14.52 36.27
CA GLN A 301 4.46 15.63 37.20
C GLN A 301 3.37 15.63 38.30
N GLU A 302 2.10 15.47 37.93
CA GLU A 302 1.00 15.39 38.90
C GLU A 302 1.14 14.20 39.86
N SER A 303 1.61 13.05 39.35
CA SER A 303 1.91 11.86 40.17
C SER A 303 2.99 12.16 41.21
N VAL A 304 4.07 12.83 40.81
CA VAL A 304 5.17 13.22 41.72
C VAL A 304 4.70 14.26 42.74
N GLU A 305 3.92 15.26 42.31
CA GLU A 305 3.34 16.28 43.20
C GLU A 305 2.38 15.66 44.23
N LYS A 306 1.60 14.63 43.85
CA LYS A 306 0.72 13.89 44.77
C LYS A 306 1.49 13.03 45.78
N ILE A 307 2.70 12.57 45.46
CA ILE A 307 3.56 11.80 46.38
C ILE A 307 4.29 12.72 47.38
N MET A 308 4.70 13.91 46.95
CA MET A 308 5.49 14.86 47.76
C MET A 308 4.93 15.25 49.13
N PRO A 309 3.62 15.47 49.34
CA PRO A 309 3.10 15.82 50.66
C PRO A 309 3.22 14.68 51.70
N LEU A 310 3.63 13.46 51.32
CA LEU A 310 3.83 12.28 52.18
C LEU A 310 2.64 11.90 53.10
N LYS A 311 1.48 12.54 52.89
CA LYS A 311 0.23 12.34 53.62
C LYS A 311 -0.92 12.44 52.63
N GLY A 312 -1.73 11.39 52.55
CA GLY A 312 -2.95 11.34 51.74
C GLY A 312 -3.92 10.32 52.32
N THR A 313 -5.21 10.51 52.05
CA THR A 313 -6.25 9.49 52.28
C THR A 313 -6.51 8.76 50.98
N ALA A 314 -6.71 7.44 51.06
CA ALA A 314 -7.18 6.67 49.91
C ALA A 314 -8.66 7.02 49.65
N ASP A 315 -8.89 8.04 48.84
CA ASP A 315 -10.25 8.47 48.50
C ASP A 315 -10.85 7.50 47.47
N ALA A 316 -12.10 7.11 47.70
CA ALA A 316 -12.83 6.26 46.78
C ALA A 316 -13.10 7.02 45.47
N LEU A 317 -12.83 6.39 44.32
CA LEU A 317 -13.18 6.97 43.03
C LEU A 317 -14.70 7.19 42.97
N PRO A 318 -15.18 8.38 42.58
CA PRO A 318 -16.60 8.59 42.38
C PRO A 318 -17.12 7.62 41.31
N ALA A 319 -18.31 7.05 41.55
CA ALA A 319 -18.91 6.04 40.67
C ALA A 319 -19.03 6.52 39.20
N ILE A 320 -19.17 7.83 38.99
CA ILE A 320 -19.21 8.48 37.68
C ILE A 320 -17.84 8.39 36.97
N ALA A 321 -16.73 8.55 37.68
CA ALA A 321 -15.39 8.40 37.11
C ALA A 321 -15.11 6.93 36.74
N VAL A 322 -15.54 5.99 37.58
CA VAL A 322 -15.45 4.55 37.28
C VAL A 322 -16.27 4.18 36.04
N ALA A 323 -17.49 4.71 35.91
CA ALA A 323 -18.33 4.49 34.74
C ALA A 323 -17.73 5.11 33.46
N ALA A 324 -17.17 6.33 33.56
CA ALA A 324 -16.53 7.00 32.42
C ALA A 324 -15.27 6.26 31.95
N MET A 325 -14.40 5.81 32.87
CA MET A 325 -13.22 5.00 32.56
C MET A 325 -13.60 3.60 32.05
N GLY A 326 -14.65 2.99 32.57
CA GLY A 326 -15.18 1.72 32.06
C GLY A 326 -15.68 1.84 30.62
N ALA A 327 -16.36 2.95 30.29
CA ALA A 327 -16.82 3.21 28.92
C ALA A 327 -15.66 3.44 27.94
N THR A 328 -14.59 4.14 28.35
CA THR A 328 -13.41 4.33 27.50
C THR A 328 -12.69 3.01 27.23
N ILE A 329 -12.53 2.15 28.25
CA ILE A 329 -11.93 0.81 28.10
C ILE A 329 -12.71 -0.02 27.08
N LEU A 330 -14.05 -0.03 27.17
CA LEU A 330 -14.91 -0.80 26.27
C LEU A 330 -14.83 -0.30 24.83
N VAL A 331 -14.98 1.01 24.63
CA VAL A 331 -14.99 1.63 23.29
C VAL A 331 -13.61 1.54 22.64
N LYS A 332 -12.55 2.01 23.30
CA LYS A 332 -11.18 1.95 22.75
C LYS A 332 -10.70 0.50 22.62
N GLY A 333 -11.14 -0.42 23.49
CA GLY A 333 -10.87 -1.86 23.36
C GLY A 333 -11.47 -2.47 22.09
N ILE A 334 -12.73 -2.19 21.77
CA ILE A 334 -13.37 -2.66 20.53
C ILE A 334 -12.64 -2.12 19.30
N ILE A 335 -12.28 -0.83 19.32
CA ILE A 335 -11.55 -0.19 18.22
C ILE A 335 -10.17 -0.81 18.06
N TRP A 336 -9.45 -1.05 19.15
CA TRP A 336 -8.13 -1.69 19.14
C TRP A 336 -8.18 -3.06 18.46
N PHE A 337 -9.10 -3.95 18.87
CA PHE A 337 -9.28 -5.26 18.25
C PHE A 337 -9.71 -5.18 16.77
N GLY A 338 -10.54 -4.19 16.42
CA GLY A 338 -10.94 -3.93 15.04
C GLY A 338 -9.81 -3.41 14.14
N CYS A 339 -8.84 -2.69 14.70
CA CYS A 339 -7.72 -2.08 13.98
C CYS A 339 -6.50 -2.99 13.88
N THR A 340 -6.30 -3.93 14.81
CA THR A 340 -5.18 -4.89 14.79
C THR A 340 -4.93 -5.65 13.46
N PRO A 341 -5.94 -6.06 12.68
CA PRO A 341 -5.69 -6.75 11.42
C PRO A 341 -5.24 -5.83 10.28
N ILE A 342 -5.31 -4.50 10.45
CA ILE A 342 -4.98 -3.52 9.41
C ILE A 342 -3.54 -3.06 9.61
N LYS A 343 -2.66 -3.42 8.67
CA LYS A 343 -1.21 -3.20 8.79
C LYS A 343 -0.71 -1.83 8.31
N THR A 344 -1.59 -0.87 8.02
CA THR A 344 -1.12 0.47 7.62
C THR A 344 -0.52 1.21 8.81
N THR A 345 0.59 1.93 8.59
CA THR A 345 1.33 2.64 9.65
C THR A 345 0.47 3.60 10.46
N GLN A 346 -0.44 4.31 9.79
CA GLN A 346 -1.39 5.21 10.43
C GLN A 346 -2.38 4.48 11.35
N VAL A 347 -2.93 3.34 10.90
CA VAL A 347 -3.89 2.55 11.70
C VAL A 347 -3.17 1.83 12.84
N GLN A 348 -1.91 1.46 12.65
CA GLN A 348 -1.08 0.92 13.72
C GLN A 348 -0.82 1.95 14.82
N ALA A 349 -0.46 3.19 14.47
CA ALA A 349 -0.30 4.27 15.45
C ALA A 349 -1.61 4.53 16.22
N LEU A 350 -2.75 4.50 15.53
CA LEU A 350 -4.09 4.61 16.12
C LEU A 350 -4.45 3.44 17.04
N ALA A 351 -4.07 2.22 16.66
CA ALA A 351 -4.28 1.03 17.46
C ALA A 351 -3.38 1.03 18.70
N GLN A 352 -2.14 1.51 18.58
CA GLN A 352 -1.21 1.69 19.70
C GLN A 352 -1.73 2.72 20.71
N ASP A 353 -2.31 3.82 20.23
CA ASP A 353 -3.02 4.79 21.06
C ASP A 353 -4.17 4.14 21.83
N CYS A 354 -5.12 3.51 21.12
CA CYS A 354 -6.25 2.84 21.75
C CYS A 354 -5.82 1.78 22.77
N LYS A 355 -4.75 1.02 22.48
CA LYS A 355 -4.16 0.06 23.41
C LYS A 355 -3.61 0.74 24.66
N THR A 356 -2.85 1.82 24.48
CA THR A 356 -2.25 2.60 25.56
C THR A 356 -3.33 3.17 26.47
N ASP A 357 -4.41 3.68 25.90
CA ASP A 357 -5.55 4.18 26.65
C ASP A 357 -6.29 3.11 27.44
N VAL A 358 -6.47 1.92 26.85
CA VAL A 358 -7.11 0.79 27.54
C VAL A 358 -6.25 0.37 28.73
N ILE A 359 -4.92 0.23 28.53
CA ILE A 359 -3.99 -0.12 29.60
C ILE A 359 -4.00 0.96 30.70
N PHE A 360 -3.92 2.24 30.30
CA PHE A 360 -3.93 3.38 31.21
C PHE A 360 -5.21 3.42 32.05
N ASN A 361 -6.38 3.45 31.42
CA ASN A 361 -7.65 3.51 32.14
C ASN A 361 -7.87 2.26 33.02
N THR A 362 -7.43 1.08 32.58
CA THR A 362 -7.56 -0.15 33.38
C THR A 362 -6.70 -0.10 34.64
N LEU A 363 -5.43 0.30 34.51
CA LEU A 363 -4.51 0.39 35.64
C LEU A 363 -4.87 1.55 36.58
N SER A 364 -5.32 2.69 36.03
CA SER A 364 -5.85 3.83 36.80
C SER A 364 -7.15 3.52 37.54
N LEU A 365 -7.87 2.44 37.21
CA LEU A 365 -8.95 1.90 38.03
C LEU A 365 -8.44 0.88 39.06
N LEU A 366 -7.48 0.05 38.65
CA LEU A 366 -6.96 -1.05 39.45
C LEU A 366 -6.14 -0.55 40.65
N PHE A 367 -5.21 0.38 40.45
CA PHE A 367 -4.33 0.88 41.49
C PHE A 367 -5.08 1.58 42.64
N PRO A 368 -6.04 2.49 42.39
CA PRO A 368 -6.86 3.04 43.46
C PRO A 368 -7.74 2.00 44.15
N PHE A 369 -8.31 1.04 43.41
CA PHE A 369 -9.16 0.02 44.00
C PHE A 369 -8.39 -0.88 44.97
N ILE A 370 -7.17 -1.29 44.60
CA ILE A 370 -6.27 -2.05 45.46
C ILE A 370 -5.79 -1.16 46.61
N GLY A 371 -5.43 0.11 46.35
CA GLY A 371 -4.99 1.07 47.35
C GLY A 371 -6.05 1.31 48.43
N TYR A 372 -7.33 1.44 48.03
CA TYR A 372 -8.45 1.57 48.95
C TYR A 372 -8.68 0.30 49.79
N LYS A 373 -8.60 -0.90 49.18
CA LYS A 373 -8.75 -2.17 49.93
C LYS A 373 -7.59 -2.47 50.87
N ALA A 374 -6.39 -2.06 50.52
CA ALA A 374 -5.16 -2.33 51.28
C ALA A 374 -4.75 -1.17 52.20
N ASP A 375 -5.48 -0.05 52.17
CA ASP A 375 -5.18 1.21 52.88
C ASP A 375 -3.79 1.80 52.51
N ILE A 376 -3.41 1.68 51.24
CA ILE A 376 -2.12 2.13 50.69
C ILE A 376 -2.35 3.35 49.79
N TRP A 377 -2.26 4.56 50.36
CA TRP A 377 -2.52 5.82 49.66
C TRP A 377 -1.50 6.14 48.54
N TRP A 378 -0.24 5.70 48.67
CA TRP A 378 0.82 6.01 47.70
C TRP A 378 0.80 5.09 46.46
N LEU A 379 0.02 4.00 46.48
CA LEU A 379 -0.01 3.02 45.40
C LEU A 379 -0.55 3.61 44.10
N ASP A 380 -1.58 4.45 44.20
CA ASP A 380 -2.20 5.13 43.06
C ASP A 380 -1.22 6.07 42.34
N PRO A 381 -0.62 7.08 42.99
CA PRO A 381 0.28 7.98 42.30
C PRO A 381 1.57 7.28 41.85
N VAL A 382 2.10 6.28 42.57
CA VAL A 382 3.26 5.50 42.10
C VAL A 382 2.92 4.69 40.85
N GLY A 383 1.74 4.04 40.84
CA GLY A 383 1.24 3.30 39.69
C GLY A 383 1.06 4.19 38.46
N ALA A 384 0.45 5.36 38.63
CA ALA A 384 0.31 6.36 37.57
C ALA A 384 1.66 6.85 37.04
N GLY A 385 2.63 7.13 37.92
CA GLY A 385 3.97 7.59 37.53
C GLY A 385 4.77 6.55 36.75
N LEU A 386 4.79 5.29 37.21
CA LEU A 386 5.45 4.18 36.51
C LEU A 386 4.83 3.95 35.13
N LEU A 387 3.50 4.05 35.04
CA LEU A 387 2.78 3.88 33.78
C LEU A 387 3.05 5.01 32.80
N SER A 388 3.07 6.25 33.26
CA SER A 388 3.45 7.40 32.43
C SER A 388 4.87 7.24 31.87
N LEU A 389 5.83 6.75 32.66
CA LEU A 389 7.19 6.48 32.16
C LEU A 389 7.21 5.41 31.06
N PHE A 390 6.43 4.33 31.20
CA PHE A 390 6.33 3.30 30.17
C PHE A 390 5.76 3.87 28.86
N ILE A 391 4.71 4.68 28.95
CA ILE A 391 4.04 5.26 27.79
C ILE A 391 4.92 6.32 27.12
N ILE A 392 5.62 7.15 27.90
CA ILE A 392 6.60 8.10 27.37
C ILE A 392 7.68 7.36 26.59
N TYR A 393 8.20 6.25 27.11
CA TYR A 393 9.20 5.44 26.42
C TYR A 393 8.68 4.89 25.08
N ASP A 394 7.47 4.32 25.07
CA ASP A 394 6.83 3.74 23.88
C ASP A 394 6.63 4.80 22.79
N TRP A 395 6.01 5.94 23.12
CA TRP A 395 5.80 7.04 22.16
C TRP A 395 7.09 7.75 21.75
N SER A 396 8.09 7.84 22.63
CA SER A 396 9.41 8.37 22.26
C SER A 396 10.12 7.46 21.26
N SER A 397 9.97 6.14 21.41
CA SER A 397 10.47 5.16 20.44
C SER A 397 9.76 5.33 19.09
N THR A 398 8.43 5.40 19.07
CA THR A 398 7.65 5.65 17.84
C THR A 398 8.03 6.97 17.18
N CYS A 399 8.23 8.03 17.95
CA CYS A 399 8.69 9.33 17.46
C CYS A 399 10.06 9.21 16.77
N PHE A 400 11.04 8.57 17.42
CA PHE A 400 12.37 8.38 16.87
C PHE A 400 12.36 7.52 15.59
N GLU A 401 11.55 6.46 15.56
CA GLU A 401 11.38 5.61 14.37
C GLU A 401 10.81 6.39 13.17
N ASN A 402 9.83 7.27 13.41
CA ASN A 402 9.29 8.11 12.33
C ASN A 402 10.31 9.15 11.85
N ILE A 403 11.13 9.70 12.76
CA ILE A 403 12.23 10.61 12.40
C ILE A 403 13.29 9.88 11.57
N THR A 404 13.69 8.66 11.95
CA THR A 404 14.70 7.90 11.19
C THR A 404 14.18 7.55 9.81
N ARG A 405 12.93 7.10 9.68
CA ARG A 405 12.29 6.85 8.38
C ARG A 405 12.22 8.10 7.51
N LEU A 406 11.87 9.26 8.08
CA LEU A 406 11.88 10.55 7.38
C LEU A 406 13.29 11.01 6.97
N SER A 407 14.33 10.51 7.64
CA SER A 407 15.73 10.88 7.39
C SER A 407 16.44 9.98 6.38
N GLY A 408 15.75 9.03 5.75
CA GLY A 408 16.37 8.15 4.75
C GLY A 408 16.91 6.83 5.32
N GLN A 409 16.24 6.26 6.33
CA GLN A 409 16.61 4.94 6.84
C GLN A 409 16.61 3.88 5.72
N ALA A 410 17.62 3.02 5.68
CA ALA A 410 17.68 1.90 4.74
C ALA A 410 16.43 1.00 4.85
N CYS A 411 16.01 0.41 3.73
CA CYS A 411 14.86 -0.49 3.70
C CYS A 411 15.12 -1.79 4.48
N ASP A 412 14.05 -2.53 4.77
CA ASP A 412 14.16 -3.82 5.44
C ASP A 412 14.92 -4.85 4.56
N PRO A 413 15.81 -5.68 5.13
CA PRO A 413 16.59 -6.65 4.35
C PRO A 413 15.75 -7.67 3.56
N ALA A 414 14.48 -7.90 3.92
CA ALA A 414 13.60 -8.74 3.11
C ALA A 414 13.22 -8.04 1.80
N LEU A 415 12.85 -6.76 1.87
CA LEU A 415 12.53 -5.97 0.68
C LEU A 415 13.77 -5.73 -0.18
N GLU A 416 14.93 -5.49 0.41
CA GLU A 416 16.19 -5.36 -0.33
C GLU A 416 16.47 -6.60 -1.18
N LYS A 417 16.20 -7.81 -0.65
CA LYS A 417 16.32 -9.07 -1.41
C LYS A 417 15.27 -9.20 -2.52
N LYS A 418 14.04 -8.74 -2.27
CA LYS A 418 12.97 -8.70 -3.28
C LYS A 418 13.37 -7.79 -4.45
N LEU A 419 13.91 -6.61 -4.17
CA LEU A 419 14.44 -5.66 -5.16
C LEU A 419 15.67 -6.21 -5.90
N LEU A 420 16.57 -6.89 -5.19
CA LEU A 420 17.72 -7.55 -5.81
C LEU A 420 17.28 -8.68 -6.75
N TYR A 421 16.25 -9.44 -6.40
CA TYR A 421 15.67 -10.45 -7.28
C TYR A 421 15.02 -9.83 -8.53
N LEU A 422 14.34 -8.68 -8.37
CA LEU A 422 13.84 -7.90 -9.51
C LEU A 422 14.98 -7.49 -10.45
N ALA A 423 16.07 -6.92 -9.92
CA ALA A 423 17.25 -6.61 -10.73
C ALA A 423 17.84 -7.85 -11.42
N TYR A 424 17.96 -8.97 -10.68
CA TYR A 424 18.45 -10.23 -11.23
C TYR A 424 17.64 -10.70 -12.45
N ARG A 425 16.34 -10.42 -12.51
CA ARG A 425 15.50 -10.78 -13.66
C ARG A 425 15.94 -10.11 -14.96
N PHE A 426 16.54 -8.93 -14.87
CA PHE A 426 17.07 -8.16 -16.00
C PHE A 426 18.50 -8.57 -16.38
N SER A 427 19.15 -9.48 -15.64
CA SER A 427 20.50 -9.97 -15.96
C SER A 427 20.74 -10.49 -17.39
N PRO A 428 19.75 -11.05 -18.13
CA PRO A 428 19.98 -11.48 -19.51
C PRO A 428 20.20 -10.32 -20.51
N ILE A 429 19.77 -9.11 -20.16
CA ILE A 429 19.79 -7.93 -21.06
C ILE A 429 20.72 -6.82 -20.60
N VAL A 430 21.35 -6.97 -19.42
CA VAL A 430 22.31 -6.01 -18.85
C VAL A 430 23.63 -6.72 -18.56
N ASP A 431 24.75 -5.99 -18.57
CA ASP A 431 26.07 -6.58 -18.26
C ASP A 431 26.26 -6.78 -16.74
N GLY A 432 25.51 -6.03 -15.92
CA GLY A 432 25.50 -6.19 -14.47
C GLY A 432 24.80 -5.04 -13.75
N PHE A 433 24.92 -5.03 -12.44
CA PHE A 433 24.44 -3.95 -11.56
C PHE A 433 25.60 -3.47 -10.71
N LYS A 434 25.78 -2.15 -10.64
CA LYS A 434 26.85 -1.51 -9.89
C LYS A 434 26.43 -1.24 -8.45
N SER A 435 25.22 -0.72 -8.27
CA SER A 435 24.65 -0.42 -6.95
C SER A 435 23.14 -0.63 -6.96
N LEU A 436 22.61 -0.99 -5.80
CA LEU A 436 21.20 -1.01 -5.48
C LEU A 436 21.05 -0.36 -4.10
N THR A 437 20.43 0.81 -4.06
CA THR A 437 20.20 1.53 -2.80
C THR A 437 18.71 1.73 -2.63
N ALA A 438 18.17 1.30 -1.49
CA ALA A 438 16.75 1.45 -1.19
C ALA A 438 16.58 2.03 0.22
N TYR A 439 15.86 3.14 0.31
CA TYR A 439 15.72 3.91 1.54
C TYR A 439 14.32 4.50 1.70
N HIS A 440 13.93 4.74 2.94
CA HIS A 440 12.65 5.33 3.28
C HIS A 440 12.58 6.81 2.88
N ALA A 441 11.48 7.17 2.25
CA ALA A 441 11.17 8.52 1.81
C ALA A 441 9.80 8.92 2.36
N GLY A 442 9.69 8.97 3.69
CA GLY A 442 8.41 9.00 4.40
C GLY A 442 7.98 7.58 4.78
N ASP A 443 6.74 7.21 4.46
CA ASP A 443 6.27 5.82 4.68
C ASP A 443 6.66 4.88 3.55
N GLY A 444 6.70 5.38 2.30
CA GLY A 444 7.12 4.63 1.13
C GLY A 444 8.64 4.61 0.92
N ILE A 445 9.07 3.77 -0.03
CA ILE A 445 10.49 3.48 -0.27
C ILE A 445 10.89 3.99 -1.64
N TRP A 446 12.05 4.66 -1.68
CA TRP A 446 12.70 5.06 -2.92
C TRP A 446 13.82 4.08 -3.22
N VAL A 447 13.94 3.73 -4.49
CA VAL A 447 14.93 2.77 -4.96
C VAL A 447 15.77 3.39 -6.06
N GLU A 448 17.07 3.22 -5.96
CA GLU A 448 18.05 3.67 -6.94
C GLU A 448 18.79 2.44 -7.47
N TYR A 449 18.70 2.22 -8.78
CA TYR A 449 19.41 1.17 -9.51
C TYR A 449 20.47 1.79 -10.41
N ASP A 450 21.73 1.35 -10.26
CA ASP A 450 22.79 1.65 -11.22
C ASP A 450 23.05 0.41 -12.07
N VAL A 451 22.62 0.45 -13.33
CA VAL A 451 22.69 -0.66 -14.28
C VAL A 451 23.90 -0.50 -15.19
N LEU A 452 24.66 -1.59 -15.39
CA LEU A 452 25.78 -1.62 -16.31
C LEU A 452 25.35 -2.11 -17.69
N LEU A 453 25.64 -1.31 -18.71
CA LEU A 453 25.39 -1.62 -20.12
C LEU A 453 26.68 -1.49 -20.94
N LYS A 454 26.72 -2.13 -22.11
CA LYS A 454 27.86 -1.98 -23.03
C LYS A 454 27.95 -0.57 -23.58
N GLU A 455 29.16 -0.09 -23.83
CA GLU A 455 29.44 1.24 -24.42
C GLU A 455 28.76 1.46 -25.78
N ASP A 456 28.57 0.40 -26.57
CA ASP A 456 27.92 0.44 -27.89
C ASP A 456 26.39 0.32 -27.82
N THR A 457 25.82 0.23 -26.62
CA THR A 457 24.37 0.16 -26.43
C THR A 457 23.72 1.46 -26.91
N LYS A 458 22.83 1.33 -27.90
CA LYS A 458 22.09 2.48 -28.43
C LYS A 458 21.18 3.09 -27.36
N LEU A 459 21.06 4.43 -27.38
CA LEU A 459 20.28 5.20 -26.40
C LEU A 459 18.84 4.70 -26.23
N HIS A 460 18.16 4.37 -27.32
CA HIS A 460 16.79 3.85 -27.25
C HIS A 460 16.76 2.54 -26.44
N ARG A 461 17.72 1.63 -26.65
CA ARG A 461 17.77 0.34 -25.95
C ARG A 461 18.12 0.53 -24.47
N SER A 462 19.04 1.42 -24.14
CA SER A 462 19.33 1.75 -22.73
C SER A 462 18.14 2.37 -22.03
N HIS A 463 17.39 3.23 -22.73
CA HIS A 463 16.15 3.83 -22.21
C HIS A 463 15.08 2.77 -21.99
N ASP A 464 14.81 1.91 -22.97
CA ASP A 464 13.79 0.86 -22.86
C ASP A 464 14.06 -0.07 -21.66
N ILE A 465 15.32 -0.45 -21.44
CA ILE A 465 15.72 -1.27 -20.29
C ILE A 465 15.50 -0.51 -18.97
N ALA A 466 15.99 0.73 -18.89
CA ALA A 466 15.91 1.52 -17.67
C ALA A 466 14.47 1.82 -17.26
N GLU A 467 13.65 2.26 -18.23
CA GLU A 467 12.24 2.61 -18.03
C GLU A 467 11.42 1.36 -17.67
N THR A 468 11.67 0.22 -18.32
CA THR A 468 11.03 -1.05 -17.95
C THR A 468 11.37 -1.48 -16.53
N LEU A 469 12.64 -1.40 -16.13
CA LEU A 469 13.04 -1.70 -14.76
C LEU A 469 12.41 -0.73 -13.75
N GLN A 470 12.31 0.55 -14.10
CA GLN A 470 11.68 1.58 -13.27
C GLN A 470 10.19 1.25 -13.03
N TYR A 471 9.42 1.02 -14.10
CA TYR A 471 8.00 0.67 -13.98
C TYR A 471 7.78 -0.67 -13.26
N CYS A 472 8.64 -1.67 -13.47
CA CYS A 472 8.57 -2.91 -12.71
C CYS A 472 8.90 -2.70 -11.22
N ALA A 473 9.82 -1.82 -10.87
CA ALA A 473 10.10 -1.52 -9.47
C ALA A 473 8.94 -0.75 -8.81
N GLU A 474 8.40 0.27 -9.48
CA GLU A 474 7.28 1.08 -9.00
C GLU A 474 5.93 0.33 -8.97
N GLY A 475 5.82 -0.83 -9.61
CA GLY A 475 4.65 -1.70 -9.49
C GLY A 475 4.56 -2.46 -8.16
N LEU A 476 5.68 -2.58 -7.43
CA LEU A 476 5.70 -3.15 -6.08
C LEU A 476 4.98 -2.22 -5.10
N ASP A 477 4.18 -2.77 -4.19
CA ASP A 477 3.36 -1.94 -3.27
C ASP A 477 4.21 -1.11 -2.31
N GLU A 478 5.41 -1.59 -2.00
CA GLU A 478 6.34 -0.96 -1.07
C GLU A 478 7.12 0.20 -1.71
N VAL A 479 7.26 0.21 -3.04
CA VAL A 479 8.09 1.17 -3.78
C VAL A 479 7.24 2.34 -4.24
N ASP A 480 7.53 3.53 -3.73
CA ASP A 480 6.86 4.76 -4.13
C ASP A 480 7.44 5.34 -5.43
N ARG A 481 8.75 5.17 -5.63
CA ARG A 481 9.47 5.69 -6.78
C ARG A 481 10.77 4.94 -7.01
N ALA A 482 11.12 4.72 -8.26
CA ALA A 482 12.40 4.18 -8.65
C ALA A 482 13.18 5.17 -9.54
N PHE A 483 14.50 5.16 -9.40
CA PHE A 483 15.43 5.86 -10.28
C PHE A 483 16.38 4.84 -10.86
N VAL A 484 16.46 4.76 -12.18
CA VAL A 484 17.33 3.82 -12.87
C VAL A 484 18.35 4.61 -13.68
N THR A 485 19.61 4.54 -13.25
CA THR A 485 20.75 5.11 -13.95
C THR A 485 21.42 4.03 -14.79
N THR A 486 21.85 4.38 -16.00
CA THR A 486 22.61 3.48 -16.88
C THR A 486 24.06 3.96 -16.97
N ASP A 487 24.98 3.11 -16.54
CA ASP A 487 26.42 3.32 -16.56
C ASP A 487 27.05 2.39 -17.61
N TYR A 488 28.04 2.90 -18.35
CA TYR A 488 28.82 2.07 -19.27
C TYR A 488 30.09 1.47 -18.64
N SER A 489 30.44 1.91 -17.43
CA SER A 489 31.66 1.52 -16.73
C SER A 489 31.39 1.23 -15.27
N ALA A 490 31.97 0.14 -14.77
CA ALA A 490 31.93 -0.23 -13.35
C ALA A 490 32.67 0.79 -12.45
N GLY A 491 33.62 1.56 -13.01
CA GLY A 491 34.38 2.59 -12.30
C GLY A 491 34.13 3.99 -12.87
N GLY A 492 33.93 4.98 -12.00
CA GLY A 492 33.68 6.39 -12.36
C GLY A 492 33.65 7.28 -11.11
N PRO A 493 33.40 8.61 -11.27
CA PRO A 493 33.23 9.49 -10.11
C PRO A 493 32.08 8.96 -9.24
N THR A 494 32.43 8.51 -8.04
CA THR A 494 31.58 7.77 -7.10
C THR A 494 30.55 8.64 -6.38
N GLY A 495 30.34 9.90 -6.80
CA GLY A 495 29.61 10.92 -6.04
C GLY A 495 28.29 10.42 -5.47
N HIS A 496 27.43 9.81 -6.32
CA HIS A 496 26.14 9.30 -5.87
C HIS A 496 26.22 8.04 -4.98
N ALA A 497 27.24 7.20 -5.15
CA ALA A 497 27.41 5.96 -4.39
C ALA A 497 28.17 6.16 -3.04
N GLN A 498 28.95 7.23 -2.90
CA GLN A 498 29.71 7.55 -1.68
C GLN A 498 29.00 8.55 -0.76
N ASP A 499 28.17 9.45 -1.29
CA ASP A 499 27.44 10.44 -0.48
C ASP A 499 26.26 9.85 0.32
N ALA A 500 25.93 8.57 0.08
CA ALA A 500 24.89 7.80 0.79
C ALA A 500 25.38 7.05 2.04
N GLY A 501 26.68 7.18 2.41
CA GLY A 501 27.33 6.43 3.50
C GLY A 501 27.43 7.15 4.84
#